data_AF-A0A932QD96-F1
#
_entry.id   AF-A0A932QD96-F1
#
_cell.length_a   1.000
_cell.length_b   1.000
_cell.length_c   1.000
_cell.angle_alpha   90.00
_cell.angle_beta   90.00
_cell.angle_gamma   90.00
#
_symmetry.space_group_name_H-M   'P 1'
#
loop_
_entity.id
_entity.type
_entity.pdbx_description
1 polymer ?
#
loop_
_entity_poly.entity_id
_entity_poly.type
_entity_poly.pdbx_seq_one_letter_code
_entity_poly.pdbx_strand_id
1 'polypeptide(L)'
;MTEPMGGGALARAAVAGTTPPGWFLPQPRGADAWRSHAEAVRSAFPGARWLETLRPAIAPSGAAAERLERVASGHGILVTTGQQPGLFGGPGYTWLKAISALALADRLEREIGIPCAPLFWAATDDADFEEASFTYVNIGAECRRIAMPRLGPEGLVMSQMPLGSVHEQLASLLDATGSSAQGDVLAALRRSYHQEATVGGAYVGFLRSVLEPLGIGVLDAWHPTVRSAARTTLNEALERASVIDEALALRIVSIERAGYRAQVARVPKLSIVFRSTVGIKERVPLAHAADAAQRDDLVLSPTVLLRPVVERRLLPTVAYVGGPGEIAYFAQVGAVAEAMGAAVPLVVPRWSATIIEPAVDRMLGRLGMVYDDVRVPHAAERRIGERAMPAIVRESVEELRRSVEERMDAVANAQQARRLVSQEVIDGARAQMRHRIERLERRLRAAATRAEEDAVRDLGSVRAALVPQGERQERRLNFVPLLARHGDPLLAQLKAGAAMHAGMVIGTR
;
A
#
# COMPACT_ATOMS: atom_id res chain seq x y z
N MET A 1 0.07 -13.80 8.73
CA MET A 1 -1.18 -13.45 9.44
C MET A 1 -1.95 -12.41 8.64
N THR A 2 -3.22 -12.66 8.34
CA THR A 2 -4.09 -11.70 7.63
C THR A 2 -4.45 -10.52 8.53
N GLU A 3 -4.48 -9.31 7.97
CA GLU A 3 -4.84 -8.10 8.69
C GLU A 3 -6.03 -7.37 8.04
N PRO A 4 -6.84 -6.64 8.82
CA PRO A 4 -7.75 -5.66 8.26
C PRO A 4 -6.97 -4.64 7.44
N MET A 5 -7.44 -4.37 6.23
CA MET A 5 -6.84 -3.34 5.39
C MET A 5 -6.89 -1.99 6.12
N GLY A 6 -5.74 -1.33 6.23
CA GLY A 6 -5.64 -0.02 6.86
C GLY A 6 -6.25 1.09 6.01
N GLY A 7 -5.87 2.34 6.27
CA GLY A 7 -6.24 3.48 5.44
C GLY A 7 -7.04 4.56 6.15
N GLY A 8 -7.30 5.66 5.43
CA GLY A 8 -8.13 6.76 5.91
C GLY A 8 -9.62 6.41 6.01
N ALA A 9 -10.42 7.31 6.58
CA ALA A 9 -11.85 7.12 6.76
C ALA A 9 -12.60 6.83 5.45
N LEU A 10 -12.25 7.54 4.36
CA LEU A 10 -12.87 7.34 3.04
C LEU A 10 -12.64 5.94 2.49
N ALA A 11 -11.41 5.42 2.58
CA ALA A 11 -11.08 4.08 2.11
C ALA A 11 -11.89 3.01 2.85
N ARG A 12 -12.02 3.15 4.18
CA ARG A 12 -12.82 2.22 4.99
C ARG A 12 -14.31 2.30 4.64
N ALA A 13 -14.85 3.51 4.46
CA ALA A 13 -16.23 3.71 4.05
C ALA A 13 -16.53 3.10 2.66
N ALA A 14 -15.60 3.25 1.71
CA ALA A 14 -15.73 2.67 0.37
C ALA A 14 -15.77 1.14 0.41
N VAL A 15 -14.88 0.51 1.18
CA VAL A 15 -14.85 -0.95 1.37
C VAL A 15 -16.12 -1.45 2.06
N ALA A 16 -16.65 -0.67 3.00
CA ALA A 16 -17.90 -0.98 3.70
C ALA A 16 -19.16 -0.73 2.84
N GLY A 17 -19.03 -0.07 1.68
CA GLY A 17 -20.15 0.31 0.84
C GLY A 17 -21.03 1.40 1.46
N THR A 18 -20.48 2.23 2.35
CA THR A 18 -21.22 3.28 3.08
C THR A 18 -20.95 4.69 2.54
N THR A 19 -20.33 4.82 1.38
CA THR A 19 -20.08 6.10 0.72
C THR A 19 -21.33 6.59 -0.02
N PRO A 20 -21.47 7.91 -0.25
CA PRO A 20 -22.54 8.44 -1.09
C PRO A 20 -22.60 7.77 -2.48
N PRO A 21 -23.80 7.63 -3.07
CA PRO A 21 -23.98 7.01 -4.37
C PRO A 21 -23.25 7.80 -5.48
N GLY A 22 -22.79 7.09 -6.51
CA GLY A 22 -22.06 7.68 -7.65
C GLY A 22 -20.58 7.96 -7.37
N TRP A 23 -20.09 7.76 -6.14
CA TRP A 23 -18.66 7.94 -5.89
C TRP A 23 -17.80 6.80 -6.43
N PHE A 24 -18.33 5.59 -6.35
CA PHE A 24 -17.68 4.34 -6.70
C PHE A 24 -18.63 3.51 -7.55
N LEU A 25 -18.08 2.71 -8.46
CA LEU A 25 -18.84 1.62 -9.06
C LEU A 25 -19.11 0.57 -7.96
N PRO A 26 -20.37 0.19 -7.69
CA PRO A 26 -20.68 -0.82 -6.67
C PRO A 26 -20.00 -2.16 -6.97
N GLN A 27 -19.41 -2.77 -5.94
CA GLN A 27 -18.78 -4.08 -6.08
C GLN A 27 -19.84 -5.17 -6.26
N PRO A 28 -19.74 -6.01 -7.31
CA PRO A 28 -20.63 -7.17 -7.47
C PRO A 28 -20.53 -8.14 -6.28
N ARG A 29 -21.65 -8.79 -5.95
CA ARG A 29 -21.74 -9.76 -4.84
C ARG A 29 -22.33 -11.08 -5.35
N GLY A 30 -21.61 -12.17 -5.13
CA GLY A 30 -21.95 -13.50 -5.62
C GLY A 30 -21.54 -13.73 -7.08
N ALA A 31 -21.46 -15.01 -7.47
CA ALA A 31 -20.97 -15.42 -8.78
C ALA A 31 -21.77 -14.82 -9.95
N ASP A 32 -23.10 -14.74 -9.84
CA ASP A 32 -23.96 -14.25 -10.94
C ASP A 32 -23.78 -12.75 -11.21
N ALA A 33 -23.64 -11.93 -10.15
CA ALA A 33 -23.37 -10.50 -10.30
C ALA A 33 -21.98 -10.26 -10.90
N TRP A 34 -20.98 -11.05 -10.49
CA TRP A 34 -19.64 -11.01 -11.08
C TRP A 34 -19.63 -11.47 -12.54
N ARG A 35 -20.41 -12.50 -12.88
CA ARG A 35 -20.58 -12.96 -14.27
C ARG A 35 -21.18 -11.86 -15.14
N SER A 36 -22.26 -11.23 -14.67
CA SER A 36 -22.93 -10.13 -15.39
C SER A 36 -21.99 -8.94 -15.61
N HIS A 37 -21.23 -8.55 -14.58
CA HIS A 37 -20.23 -7.49 -14.70
C HIS A 37 -19.09 -7.86 -15.65
N ALA A 38 -18.59 -9.09 -15.58
CA ALA A 38 -17.56 -9.60 -16.49
C ALA A 38 -18.03 -9.64 -17.95
N GLU A 39 -19.29 -10.02 -18.19
CA GLU A 39 -19.92 -10.01 -19.52
C GLU A 39 -19.99 -8.60 -20.10
N ALA A 40 -20.42 -7.62 -19.31
CA ALA A 40 -20.42 -6.21 -19.71
C ALA A 40 -19.00 -5.67 -19.96
N VAL A 41 -18.00 -6.15 -19.22
CA VAL A 41 -16.60 -5.77 -19.43
C VAL A 41 -16.07 -6.32 -20.75
N ARG A 42 -16.22 -7.63 -20.99
CA ARG A 42 -15.65 -8.30 -22.17
C ARG A 42 -16.36 -7.91 -23.47
N SER A 43 -17.65 -7.57 -23.43
CA SER A 43 -18.39 -7.15 -24.64
C SER A 43 -17.81 -5.90 -25.29
N ALA A 44 -17.10 -5.05 -24.53
CA ALA A 44 -16.40 -3.89 -25.05
C ALA A 44 -15.03 -4.21 -25.69
N PHE A 45 -14.55 -5.47 -25.60
CA PHE A 45 -13.22 -5.92 -26.01
C PHE A 45 -13.29 -7.18 -26.90
N PRO A 46 -13.89 -7.11 -28.09
CA PRO A 46 -14.00 -8.27 -28.97
C PRO A 46 -12.61 -8.81 -29.39
N GLY A 47 -12.42 -10.12 -29.24
CA GLY A 47 -11.20 -10.83 -29.67
C GLY A 47 -9.95 -10.56 -28.83
N ALA A 48 -8.79 -10.79 -29.45
CA ALA A 48 -7.47 -10.73 -28.81
C ALA A 48 -6.71 -9.41 -29.02
N ARG A 49 -7.36 -8.40 -29.64
CA ARG A 49 -6.70 -7.15 -30.09
C ARG A 49 -5.98 -6.40 -28.96
N TRP A 50 -6.51 -6.43 -27.74
CA TRP A 50 -5.88 -5.79 -26.59
C TRP A 50 -4.49 -6.40 -26.30
N LEU A 51 -4.37 -7.72 -26.37
CA LEU A 51 -3.11 -8.42 -26.13
C LEU A 51 -2.17 -8.24 -27.30
N GLU A 52 -2.65 -8.37 -28.54
CA GLU A 52 -1.86 -8.12 -29.76
C GLU A 52 -1.22 -6.72 -29.74
N THR A 53 -2.03 -5.71 -29.39
CA THR A 53 -1.57 -4.33 -29.27
C THR A 53 -0.54 -4.22 -28.16
N LEU A 54 -0.82 -4.70 -26.94
CA LEU A 54 0.04 -4.45 -25.78
C LEU A 54 1.18 -5.47 -25.60
N ARG A 55 1.27 -6.50 -26.44
CA ARG A 55 2.26 -7.57 -26.32
C ARG A 55 3.70 -7.06 -26.20
N PRO A 56 4.17 -6.05 -26.95
CA PRO A 56 5.53 -5.53 -26.76
C PRO A 56 5.76 -4.92 -25.36
N ALA A 57 4.75 -4.27 -24.80
CA ALA A 57 4.83 -3.65 -23.47
C ALA A 57 4.73 -4.65 -22.32
N ILE A 58 4.01 -5.76 -22.54
CA ILE A 58 3.89 -6.84 -21.56
C ILE A 58 5.11 -7.77 -21.66
N ALA A 59 5.54 -8.08 -22.88
CA ALA A 59 6.58 -9.04 -23.23
C ALA A 59 6.48 -10.35 -22.42
N PRO A 60 5.29 -10.99 -22.37
CA PRO A 60 5.04 -12.05 -21.41
C PRO A 60 5.86 -13.29 -21.74
N SER A 61 6.32 -14.00 -20.72
CA SER A 61 7.01 -15.28 -20.84
C SER A 61 6.41 -16.37 -19.95
N GLY A 62 6.76 -17.64 -20.24
CA GLY A 62 6.39 -18.81 -19.44
C GLY A 62 4.89 -18.88 -19.11
N ALA A 63 4.57 -19.16 -17.84
CA ALA A 63 3.20 -19.33 -17.38
C ALA A 63 2.32 -18.08 -17.58
N ALA A 64 2.89 -16.87 -17.52
CA ALA A 64 2.14 -15.64 -17.79
C ALA A 64 1.75 -15.52 -19.27
N ALA A 65 2.66 -15.89 -20.19
CA ALA A 65 2.34 -15.91 -21.61
C ALA A 65 1.20 -16.88 -21.90
N GLU A 66 1.33 -18.14 -21.48
CA GLU A 66 0.30 -19.18 -21.69
C GLU A 66 -1.06 -18.74 -21.14
N ARG A 67 -1.07 -18.15 -19.94
CA ARG A 67 -2.31 -17.67 -19.31
C ARG A 67 -2.93 -16.50 -20.08
N LEU A 68 -2.13 -15.51 -20.49
CA LEU A 68 -2.64 -14.35 -21.23
C LEU A 68 -3.18 -14.76 -22.61
N GLU A 69 -2.52 -15.68 -23.31
CA GLU A 69 -3.01 -16.20 -24.59
C GLU A 69 -4.35 -16.93 -24.44
N ARG A 70 -4.48 -17.75 -23.39
CA ARG A 70 -5.74 -18.44 -23.07
C ARG A 70 -6.87 -17.46 -22.77
N VAL A 71 -6.58 -16.37 -22.06
CA VAL A 71 -7.56 -15.30 -21.79
C VAL A 71 -7.92 -14.53 -23.05
N ALA A 72 -6.94 -14.16 -23.88
CA ALA A 72 -7.20 -13.43 -25.12
C ALA A 72 -8.00 -14.26 -26.13
N SER A 73 -7.63 -15.53 -26.34
CA SER A 73 -8.33 -16.47 -27.23
C SER A 73 -9.71 -16.86 -26.70
N GLY A 74 -9.85 -17.03 -25.38
CA GLY A 74 -11.11 -17.36 -24.72
C GLY A 74 -12.05 -16.18 -24.48
N HIS A 75 -11.74 -14.99 -25.02
CA HIS A 75 -12.51 -13.75 -24.80
C HIS A 75 -12.79 -13.51 -23.30
N GLY A 76 -11.72 -13.64 -22.52
CA GLY A 76 -11.71 -13.53 -21.07
C GLY A 76 -11.50 -12.10 -20.56
N ILE A 77 -11.20 -12.01 -19.27
CA ILE A 77 -11.09 -10.75 -18.52
C ILE A 77 -9.79 -10.69 -17.73
N LEU A 78 -9.44 -9.49 -17.28
CA LEU A 78 -8.25 -9.24 -16.47
C LEU A 78 -8.59 -8.71 -15.09
N VAL A 79 -7.86 -9.18 -14.08
CA VAL A 79 -7.75 -8.49 -12.79
C VAL A 79 -6.43 -7.74 -12.81
N THR A 80 -6.49 -6.42 -12.66
CA THR A 80 -5.28 -5.60 -12.69
C THR A 80 -4.91 -5.10 -11.30
N THR A 81 -3.64 -4.75 -11.14
CA THR A 81 -3.11 -3.97 -10.03
C THR A 81 -1.92 -3.20 -10.55
N GLY A 82 -1.40 -2.22 -9.82
CA GLY A 82 -0.12 -1.63 -10.18
C GLY A 82 0.62 -1.04 -9.01
N GLN A 83 1.86 -0.65 -9.27
CA GLN A 83 2.67 0.14 -8.35
C GLN A 83 3.75 0.91 -9.12
N GLN A 84 4.15 2.06 -8.57
CA GLN A 84 5.33 2.80 -9.01
C GLN A 84 6.60 1.97 -8.74
N PRO A 85 7.67 2.18 -9.52
CA PRO A 85 8.97 1.58 -9.25
C PRO A 85 9.43 1.89 -7.83
N GLY A 86 9.82 0.85 -7.10
CA GLY A 86 10.50 0.96 -5.82
C GLY A 86 11.81 0.20 -5.88
N LEU A 87 12.84 0.70 -5.21
CA LEU A 87 14.14 0.04 -5.15
C LEU A 87 13.98 -1.42 -4.69
N PHE A 88 14.54 -2.35 -5.47
CA PHE A 88 14.48 -3.79 -5.25
C PHE A 88 13.06 -4.35 -5.13
N GLY A 89 12.15 -3.91 -6.01
CA GLY A 89 10.73 -4.30 -6.00
C GLY A 89 9.86 -3.50 -5.02
N GLY A 90 10.47 -2.65 -4.19
CA GLY A 90 9.75 -1.77 -3.27
C GLY A 90 9.17 -2.49 -2.04
N PRO A 91 8.24 -1.82 -1.33
CA PRO A 91 7.69 -2.31 -0.07
C PRO A 91 6.80 -3.55 -0.26
N GLY A 92 6.56 -4.27 0.85
CA GLY A 92 5.83 -5.54 0.88
C GLY A 92 4.46 -5.53 0.20
N TYR A 93 3.75 -4.40 0.25
CA TYR A 93 2.43 -4.28 -0.37
C TYR A 93 2.47 -4.45 -1.89
N THR A 94 3.60 -4.22 -2.57
CA THR A 94 3.76 -4.47 -4.01
C THR A 94 3.48 -5.93 -4.32
N TRP A 95 4.04 -6.83 -3.51
CA TRP A 95 3.89 -8.27 -3.65
C TRP A 95 2.50 -8.72 -3.23
N LEU A 96 1.97 -8.17 -2.13
CA LEU A 96 0.61 -8.49 -1.67
C LEU A 96 -0.45 -8.06 -2.68
N LYS A 97 -0.26 -6.93 -3.37
CA LYS A 97 -1.09 -6.51 -4.51
C LYS A 97 -1.08 -7.54 -5.64
N ALA A 98 0.10 -7.95 -6.09
CA ALA A 98 0.25 -8.92 -7.17
C ALA A 98 -0.41 -10.28 -6.82
N ILE A 99 -0.16 -10.78 -5.61
CA ILE A 99 -0.76 -12.04 -5.13
C ILE A 99 -2.27 -11.90 -4.92
N SER A 100 -2.77 -10.72 -4.53
CA SER A 100 -4.20 -10.45 -4.45
C SER A 100 -4.88 -10.48 -5.83
N ALA A 101 -4.25 -9.86 -6.83
CA ALA A 101 -4.75 -9.90 -8.20
C ALA A 101 -4.77 -11.33 -8.75
N LEU A 102 -3.72 -12.12 -8.51
CA LEU A 102 -3.66 -13.54 -8.86
C LEU A 102 -4.79 -14.33 -8.20
N ALA A 103 -4.93 -14.22 -6.89
CA ALA A 103 -5.94 -14.96 -6.14
C ALA A 103 -7.37 -14.59 -6.57
N LEU A 104 -7.62 -13.31 -6.85
CA LEU A 104 -8.92 -12.86 -7.36
C LEU A 104 -9.17 -13.38 -8.79
N ALA A 105 -8.18 -13.35 -9.68
CA ALA A 105 -8.31 -13.90 -11.01
C ALA A 105 -8.62 -15.41 -10.99
N ASP A 106 -7.87 -16.18 -10.19
CA ASP A 106 -8.07 -17.62 -10.02
C ASP A 106 -9.46 -17.94 -9.46
N ARG A 107 -9.93 -17.15 -8.48
CA ARG A 107 -11.26 -17.36 -7.88
C ARG A 107 -12.37 -16.96 -8.84
N LEU A 108 -12.26 -15.82 -9.53
CA LEU A 108 -13.25 -15.41 -10.53
C LEU A 108 -13.40 -16.47 -11.61
N GLU A 109 -12.30 -16.90 -12.21
CA GLU A 109 -12.32 -17.92 -13.26
C GLU A 109 -13.04 -19.20 -12.82
N ARG A 110 -12.77 -19.66 -11.59
CA ARG A 110 -13.41 -20.85 -11.01
C ARG A 110 -14.91 -20.65 -10.76
N GLU A 111 -15.32 -19.50 -10.24
CA GLU A 111 -16.69 -19.24 -9.81
C GLU A 111 -17.62 -18.86 -10.97
N ILE A 112 -17.12 -18.14 -11.98
CA ILE A 112 -17.95 -17.61 -13.06
C ILE A 112 -17.72 -18.30 -14.41
N GLY A 113 -16.65 -19.09 -14.55
CA GLY A 113 -16.34 -19.86 -15.76
C GLY A 113 -15.78 -19.05 -16.92
N ILE A 114 -15.37 -17.79 -16.69
CA ILE A 114 -14.76 -16.92 -17.69
C ILE A 114 -13.24 -16.93 -17.49
N PRO A 115 -12.42 -17.21 -18.53
CA PRO A 115 -10.95 -17.17 -18.41
C PRO A 115 -10.48 -15.84 -17.83
N CYS A 116 -9.62 -15.89 -16.82
CA CYS A 116 -9.16 -14.70 -16.12
C CYS A 116 -7.65 -14.71 -15.88
N ALA A 117 -6.98 -13.58 -16.12
CA ALA A 117 -5.56 -13.42 -15.85
C ALA A 117 -5.28 -12.20 -14.95
N PRO A 118 -4.32 -12.31 -14.03
CA PRO A 118 -3.77 -11.15 -13.34
C PRO A 118 -2.76 -10.41 -14.22
N LEU A 119 -2.81 -9.08 -14.19
CA LEU A 119 -1.83 -8.22 -14.85
C LEU A 119 -1.33 -7.13 -13.88
N PHE A 120 -0.02 -7.00 -13.77
CA PHE A 120 0.64 -5.98 -12.97
C PHE A 120 1.07 -4.79 -13.85
N TRP A 121 0.49 -3.61 -13.60
CA TRP A 121 0.86 -2.34 -14.22
C TRP A 121 2.07 -1.73 -13.48
N ALA A 122 3.26 -1.89 -14.04
CA ALA A 122 4.47 -1.24 -13.52
C ALA A 122 4.49 0.21 -14.01
N ALA A 123 4.22 1.16 -13.10
CA ALA A 123 4.06 2.58 -13.42
C ALA A 123 5.42 3.29 -13.66
N THR A 124 6.18 2.81 -14.64
CA THR A 124 7.48 3.36 -15.06
C THR A 124 7.38 4.74 -15.70
N ASP A 125 6.15 5.18 -16.00
CA ASP A 125 5.77 6.52 -16.45
C ASP A 125 5.70 7.54 -15.32
N ASP A 126 5.87 7.10 -14.06
CA ASP A 126 5.99 7.97 -12.91
C ASP A 126 7.36 8.66 -12.85
N ALA A 127 7.44 9.82 -12.20
CA ALA A 127 8.64 10.65 -12.13
C ALA A 127 9.04 10.99 -10.67
N ASP A 128 8.36 10.41 -9.68
CA ASP A 128 8.69 10.57 -8.26
C ASP A 128 9.88 9.68 -7.90
N PHE A 129 11.08 10.20 -8.17
CA PHE A 129 12.32 9.52 -7.80
C PHE A 129 12.45 9.34 -6.29
N GLU A 130 11.93 10.26 -5.48
CA GLU A 130 12.08 10.16 -4.02
C GLU A 130 11.40 8.90 -3.51
N GLU A 131 10.19 8.60 -3.96
CA GLU A 131 9.48 7.35 -3.63
C GLU A 131 10.20 6.11 -4.18
N ALA A 132 10.81 6.20 -5.36
CA ALA A 132 11.51 5.08 -6.00
C ALA A 132 12.91 4.79 -5.42
N SER A 133 13.56 5.79 -4.82
CA SER A 133 14.99 5.79 -4.49
C SER A 133 15.40 4.97 -3.27
N PHE A 134 14.44 4.44 -2.50
CA PHE A 134 14.77 3.75 -1.26
C PHE A 134 13.89 2.54 -0.98
N THR A 135 14.37 1.71 -0.07
CA THR A 135 13.61 0.64 0.55
C THR A 135 14.08 0.45 1.99
N TYR A 136 13.31 -0.29 2.79
CA TYR A 136 13.74 -0.64 4.14
C TYR A 136 13.87 -2.15 4.30
N VAL A 137 14.85 -2.56 5.08
CA VAL A 137 15.07 -3.95 5.42
C VAL A 137 15.15 -4.11 6.93
N ASN A 138 14.81 -5.30 7.41
CA ASN A 138 15.08 -5.68 8.77
C ASN A 138 16.45 -6.35 8.85
N ILE A 139 17.32 -5.87 9.74
CA ILE A 139 18.57 -6.52 10.10
C ILE A 139 18.66 -6.55 11.63
N GLY A 140 18.37 -7.71 12.22
CA GLY A 140 18.35 -7.88 13.69
C GLY A 140 17.32 -6.96 14.34
N ALA A 141 17.78 -6.04 15.20
CA ALA A 141 16.94 -5.06 15.89
C ALA A 141 16.73 -3.75 15.12
N GLU A 142 17.26 -3.64 13.90
CA GLU A 142 17.25 -2.41 13.13
C GLU A 142 16.32 -2.49 11.91
N CYS A 143 15.54 -1.44 11.71
CA CYS A 143 14.90 -1.14 10.44
C CYS A 143 15.83 -0.21 9.65
N ARG A 144 16.62 -0.78 8.74
CA ARG A 144 17.65 -0.07 7.99
C ARG A 144 17.06 0.47 6.67
N ARG A 145 17.30 1.75 6.39
CA ARG A 145 16.99 2.36 5.10
C ARG A 145 18.14 2.12 4.12
N ILE A 146 17.82 1.59 2.94
CA ILE A 146 18.73 1.47 1.81
C ILE A 146 18.27 2.49 0.78
N ALA A 147 19.17 3.34 0.28
CA ALA A 147 18.83 4.36 -0.70
C ALA A 147 19.90 4.49 -1.80
N MET A 148 19.45 4.86 -2.99
CA MET A 148 20.31 5.17 -4.14
C MET A 148 20.28 6.68 -4.45
N PRO A 149 21.40 7.25 -4.94
CA PRO A 149 21.44 8.64 -5.34
C PRO A 149 20.69 8.86 -6.66
N ARG A 150 20.20 10.08 -6.88
CA ARG A 150 19.62 10.50 -8.17
C ARG A 150 20.72 10.79 -9.17
N LEU A 151 20.65 10.19 -10.35
CA LEU A 151 21.62 10.40 -11.44
C LEU A 151 21.07 11.21 -12.61
N GLY A 152 19.75 11.29 -12.76
CA GLY A 152 19.06 12.09 -13.78
C GLY A 152 18.43 13.37 -13.23
N PRO A 153 17.91 14.25 -14.10
CA PRO A 153 17.19 15.45 -13.69
C PRO A 153 15.89 15.15 -12.94
N GLU A 154 15.40 16.12 -12.18
CA GLU A 154 14.08 16.07 -11.57
C GLU A 154 12.96 15.98 -12.61
N GLY A 155 11.91 15.23 -12.29
CA GLY A 155 10.76 15.06 -13.18
C GLY A 155 10.97 14.09 -14.34
N LEU A 156 12.17 13.48 -14.47
CA LEU A 156 12.45 12.42 -15.43
C LEU A 156 11.70 11.13 -15.06
N VAL A 157 10.99 10.54 -16.02
CA VAL A 157 10.30 9.26 -15.83
C VAL A 157 11.24 8.12 -15.44
N MET A 158 10.76 7.22 -14.59
CA MET A 158 11.56 6.11 -14.08
C MET A 158 12.05 5.17 -15.18
N SER A 159 11.31 5.00 -16.27
CA SER A 159 11.76 4.20 -17.42
C SER A 159 13.04 4.73 -18.08
N GLN A 160 13.36 6.01 -17.87
CA GLN A 160 14.53 6.69 -18.45
C GLN A 160 15.54 7.14 -17.38
N MET A 161 15.15 7.19 -16.11
CA MET A 161 16.05 7.52 -15.00
C MET A 161 17.20 6.49 -14.91
N PRO A 162 18.47 6.91 -15.08
CA PRO A 162 19.60 5.99 -14.95
C PRO A 162 19.67 5.39 -13.54
N LEU A 163 19.92 4.09 -13.44
CA LEU A 163 20.10 3.41 -12.15
C LEU A 163 21.50 3.66 -11.58
N GLY A 164 22.53 3.48 -12.42
CA GLY A 164 23.92 3.49 -12.00
C GLY A 164 24.29 2.31 -11.10
N SER A 165 25.45 2.40 -10.44
CA SER A 165 25.91 1.33 -9.56
C SER A 165 25.09 1.30 -8.26
N VAL A 166 24.50 0.14 -7.98
CA VAL A 166 23.76 -0.14 -6.74
C VAL A 166 24.41 -1.27 -5.92
N HIS A 167 25.72 -1.49 -6.11
CA HIS A 167 26.43 -2.62 -5.50
C HIS A 167 26.35 -2.62 -3.97
N GLU A 168 26.56 -1.47 -3.32
CA GLU A 168 26.48 -1.33 -1.86
C GLU A 168 25.04 -1.51 -1.34
N GLN A 169 24.07 -0.93 -2.05
CA GLN A 169 22.64 -1.07 -1.73
C GLN A 169 22.22 -2.54 -1.84
N LEU A 170 22.70 -3.24 -2.87
CA LEU A 170 22.46 -4.65 -3.06
C LEU A 170 23.11 -5.49 -1.95
N ALA A 171 24.37 -5.22 -1.58
CA ALA A 171 25.03 -5.90 -0.47
C ALA A 171 24.22 -5.76 0.83
N SER A 172 23.74 -4.55 1.14
CA SER A 172 22.90 -4.28 2.31
C SER A 172 21.55 -5.03 2.28
N LEU A 173 20.93 -5.17 1.10
CA LEU A 173 19.73 -6.01 0.93
C LEU A 173 20.05 -7.49 1.16
N LEU A 174 21.20 -7.97 0.67
CA LEU A 174 21.63 -9.36 0.82
C LEU A 174 21.93 -9.71 2.28
N ASP A 175 22.52 -8.80 3.05
CA ASP A 175 22.73 -8.99 4.50
C ASP A 175 21.41 -9.26 5.23
N ALA A 176 20.33 -8.59 4.81
CA ALA A 176 19.00 -8.80 5.35
C ALA A 176 18.38 -10.16 4.97
N THR A 177 18.92 -10.89 3.99
CA THR A 177 18.39 -12.21 3.60
C THR A 177 18.84 -13.32 4.55
N GLY A 178 20.00 -13.15 5.20
CA GLY A 178 20.61 -14.16 6.07
C GLY A 178 21.20 -15.35 5.31
N SER A 179 21.73 -16.34 6.04
CA SER A 179 22.54 -17.44 5.47
C SER A 179 21.76 -18.51 4.70
N SER A 180 20.43 -18.43 4.64
CA SER A 180 19.54 -19.47 4.09
C SER A 180 18.77 -19.01 2.84
N ALA A 181 19.31 -18.04 2.11
CA ALA A 181 18.62 -17.45 0.97
C ALA A 181 18.55 -18.38 -0.26
N GLN A 182 17.35 -18.52 -0.82
CA GLN A 182 17.11 -19.13 -2.12
C GLN A 182 17.69 -18.28 -3.24
N GLY A 183 18.35 -18.95 -4.18
CA GLY A 183 19.14 -18.31 -5.23
C GLY A 183 18.31 -17.53 -6.25
N ASP A 184 17.10 -17.98 -6.59
CA ASP A 184 16.42 -17.53 -7.80
C ASP A 184 15.95 -16.08 -7.76
N VAL A 185 15.30 -15.66 -6.66
CA VAL A 185 14.86 -14.27 -6.48
C VAL A 185 16.06 -13.33 -6.41
N LEU A 186 17.14 -13.73 -5.74
CA LEU A 186 18.36 -12.92 -5.64
C LEU A 186 19.14 -12.88 -6.96
N ALA A 187 19.13 -13.97 -7.73
CA ALA A 187 19.73 -14.04 -9.06
C ALA A 187 18.94 -13.17 -10.05
N ALA A 188 17.61 -13.20 -10.00
CA ALA A 188 16.76 -12.29 -10.75
C ALA A 188 17.10 -10.83 -10.43
N LEU A 189 17.22 -10.50 -9.14
CA LEU A 189 17.55 -9.15 -8.71
C LEU A 189 18.94 -8.71 -9.20
N ARG A 190 19.96 -9.55 -9.10
CA ARG A 190 21.31 -9.29 -9.64
C ARG A 190 21.30 -9.07 -11.16
N ARG A 191 20.51 -9.84 -11.91
CA ARG A 191 20.37 -9.67 -13.36
C ARG A 191 19.67 -8.36 -13.72
N SER A 192 18.63 -7.98 -12.98
CA SER A 192 17.82 -6.81 -13.31
C SER A 192 18.43 -5.48 -12.85
N TYR A 193 19.13 -5.46 -11.71
CA TYR A 193 19.73 -4.24 -11.14
C TYR A 193 21.23 -4.15 -11.47
N HIS A 194 21.55 -3.81 -12.71
CA HIS A 194 22.91 -3.58 -13.21
C HIS A 194 23.13 -2.12 -13.64
N GLN A 195 24.39 -1.68 -13.73
CA GLN A 195 24.75 -0.27 -13.86
C GLN A 195 24.16 0.45 -15.08
N GLU A 196 23.96 -0.26 -16.19
CA GLU A 196 23.46 0.27 -17.46
C GLU A 196 21.93 0.36 -17.52
N ALA A 197 21.23 -0.21 -16.52
CA ALA A 197 19.78 -0.19 -16.47
C ALA A 197 19.23 1.20 -16.12
N THR A 198 17.95 1.40 -16.44
CA THR A 198 17.15 2.47 -15.83
C THR A 198 16.43 1.95 -14.59
N VAL A 199 16.01 2.85 -13.69
CA VAL A 199 15.24 2.49 -12.49
C VAL A 199 13.98 1.69 -12.85
N GLY A 200 13.25 2.15 -13.86
CA GLY A 200 12.05 1.48 -14.36
C GLY A 200 12.36 0.16 -15.08
N GLY A 201 13.43 0.11 -15.89
CA GLY A 201 13.86 -1.11 -16.57
C GLY A 201 14.27 -2.22 -15.60
N ALA A 202 15.05 -1.87 -14.58
CA ALA A 202 15.44 -2.79 -13.52
C ALA A 202 14.23 -3.31 -12.73
N TYR A 203 13.29 -2.42 -12.41
CA TYR A 203 12.05 -2.79 -11.73
C TYR A 203 11.19 -3.76 -12.56
N VAL A 204 10.93 -3.44 -13.83
CA VAL A 204 10.14 -4.31 -14.73
C VAL A 204 10.82 -5.65 -14.94
N GLY A 205 12.13 -5.68 -15.23
CA GLY A 205 12.87 -6.92 -15.42
C GLY A 205 12.84 -7.82 -14.18
N PHE A 206 12.93 -7.22 -13.00
CA PHE A 206 12.86 -7.95 -11.75
C PHE A 206 11.46 -8.50 -11.49
N LEU A 207 10.42 -7.67 -11.65
CA LEU A 207 9.03 -8.11 -11.49
C LEU A 207 8.69 -9.23 -12.46
N ARG A 208 9.07 -9.14 -13.73
CA ARG A 208 8.83 -10.22 -14.71
C ARG A 208 9.43 -11.54 -14.26
N SER A 209 10.69 -11.50 -13.80
CA SER A 209 11.41 -12.68 -13.34
C SER A 209 10.74 -13.38 -12.14
N VAL A 210 10.03 -12.64 -11.28
CA VAL A 210 9.40 -13.18 -10.06
C VAL A 210 7.92 -13.48 -10.26
N LEU A 211 7.20 -12.65 -11.02
CA LEU A 211 5.74 -12.71 -11.15
C LEU A 211 5.27 -13.54 -12.35
N GLU A 212 6.01 -13.57 -13.46
CA GLU A 212 5.59 -14.33 -14.64
C GLU A 212 5.55 -15.85 -14.42
N PRO A 213 6.48 -16.46 -13.67
CA PRO A 213 6.38 -17.88 -13.29
C PRO A 213 5.10 -18.19 -12.48
N LEU A 214 4.49 -17.19 -11.84
CA LEU A 214 3.23 -17.32 -11.11
C LEU A 214 2.00 -17.15 -12.01
N GLY A 215 2.18 -16.89 -13.30
CA GLY A 215 1.11 -16.59 -14.24
C GLY A 215 0.63 -15.14 -14.20
N ILE A 216 1.43 -14.21 -13.66
CA ILE A 216 1.12 -12.78 -13.59
C ILE A 216 1.93 -12.03 -14.64
N GLY A 217 1.26 -11.46 -15.65
CA GLY A 217 1.93 -10.62 -16.64
C GLY A 217 2.33 -9.27 -16.05
N VAL A 218 3.40 -8.66 -16.56
CA VAL A 218 3.87 -7.33 -16.13
C VAL A 218 3.92 -6.38 -17.32
N LEU A 219 3.14 -5.31 -17.26
CA LEU A 219 3.08 -4.27 -18.28
C LEU A 219 3.99 -3.09 -17.90
N ASP A 220 4.89 -2.71 -18.81
CA ASP A 220 5.70 -1.50 -18.71
C ASP A 220 4.90 -0.26 -19.16
N ALA A 221 4.48 0.58 -18.21
CA ALA A 221 3.54 1.67 -18.47
C ALA A 221 4.07 2.75 -19.41
N TRP A 222 5.38 2.98 -19.42
CA TRP A 222 6.00 3.94 -20.33
C TRP A 222 6.29 3.34 -21.71
N HIS A 223 6.06 2.06 -21.97
CA HIS A 223 6.40 1.47 -23.26
C HIS A 223 5.72 2.21 -24.44
N PRO A 224 6.41 2.45 -25.58
CA PRO A 224 5.84 3.19 -26.71
C PRO A 224 4.46 2.71 -27.15
N THR A 225 4.23 1.40 -27.12
CA THR A 225 2.93 0.83 -27.51
C THR A 225 1.80 1.16 -26.54
N VAL A 226 2.08 1.28 -25.23
CA VAL A 226 1.09 1.74 -24.24
C VAL A 226 0.74 3.20 -24.52
N ARG A 227 1.75 4.04 -24.76
CA ARG A 227 1.54 5.46 -25.08
C ARG A 227 0.74 5.64 -26.37
N SER A 228 1.06 4.86 -27.40
CA SER A 228 0.32 4.86 -28.68
C SER A 228 -1.12 4.42 -28.47
N ALA A 229 -1.37 3.32 -27.75
CA ALA A 229 -2.71 2.84 -27.48
C ALA A 229 -3.53 3.81 -26.60
N ALA A 230 -2.88 4.49 -25.64
CA ALA A 230 -3.53 5.47 -24.76
C ALA A 230 -3.86 6.80 -25.46
N ARG A 231 -3.23 7.08 -26.62
CA ARG A 231 -3.25 8.40 -27.27
C ARG A 231 -4.65 8.97 -27.45
N THR A 232 -5.57 8.18 -28.02
CA THR A 232 -6.97 8.62 -28.23
C THR A 232 -7.64 9.03 -26.93
N THR A 233 -7.47 8.26 -25.86
CA THR A 233 -8.06 8.57 -24.55
C THR A 233 -7.44 9.82 -23.93
N LEU A 234 -6.14 10.04 -24.13
CA LEU A 234 -5.44 11.24 -23.64
C LEU A 234 -5.88 12.49 -24.40
N ASN A 235 -6.08 12.39 -25.72
CA ASN A 235 -6.62 13.48 -26.54
C ASN A 235 -8.04 13.85 -26.10
N GLU A 236 -8.93 12.86 -25.93
CA GLU A 236 -10.28 13.11 -25.39
C GLU A 236 -10.24 13.77 -24.00
N ALA A 237 -9.32 13.34 -23.12
CA ALA A 237 -9.16 13.95 -21.81
C ALA A 237 -8.69 15.41 -21.89
N LEU A 238 -7.86 15.76 -22.88
CA LEU A 238 -7.43 17.12 -23.14
C LEU A 238 -8.57 17.97 -23.73
N GLU A 239 -9.33 17.45 -24.69
CA GLU A 239 -10.50 18.12 -25.28
C GLU A 239 -11.57 18.41 -24.23
N ARG A 240 -11.75 17.51 -23.27
CA ARG A 240 -12.71 17.64 -22.17
C ARG A 240 -12.10 18.19 -20.88
N ALA A 241 -10.88 18.73 -20.93
CA ALA A 241 -10.11 19.06 -19.72
C ALA A 241 -10.84 20.01 -18.75
N SER A 242 -11.55 21.02 -19.26
CA SER A 242 -12.32 21.95 -18.43
C SER A 242 -13.50 21.27 -17.73
N VAL A 243 -14.22 20.39 -18.43
CA VAL A 243 -15.35 19.63 -17.88
C VAL A 243 -14.85 18.68 -16.79
N ILE A 244 -13.72 18.03 -17.01
CA ILE A 244 -13.07 17.14 -16.04
C ILE A 244 -12.63 17.92 -14.79
N ASP A 245 -12.00 19.09 -14.96
CA ASP A 245 -11.55 19.92 -13.84
C ASP A 245 -12.73 20.40 -12.97
N GLU A 246 -13.85 20.77 -13.59
CA GLU A 246 -15.08 21.13 -12.88
C GLU A 246 -15.69 19.94 -12.14
N ALA A 247 -15.80 18.78 -12.79
CA ALA A 247 -16.29 17.55 -12.17
C ALA A 247 -15.44 17.13 -10.96
N LEU A 248 -14.12 17.26 -11.06
CA LEU A 248 -13.19 17.01 -9.95
C LEU A 248 -13.39 18.01 -8.81
N ALA A 249 -13.57 19.30 -9.11
CA ALA A 249 -13.84 20.32 -8.10
C ALA A 249 -15.13 20.01 -7.32
N LEU A 250 -16.21 19.66 -8.02
CA LEU A 250 -17.48 19.26 -7.41
C LEU A 250 -17.33 18.00 -6.56
N ARG A 251 -16.58 16.99 -7.04
CA ARG A 251 -16.34 15.76 -6.30
C ARG A 251 -15.52 16.01 -5.02
N ILE A 252 -14.52 16.88 -5.06
CA ILE A 252 -13.74 17.25 -3.86
C ILE A 252 -14.65 17.91 -2.82
N VAL A 253 -15.47 18.89 -3.21
CA VAL A 253 -16.42 19.54 -2.29
C VAL A 253 -17.42 18.52 -1.72
N SER A 254 -17.89 17.58 -2.53
CA SER A 254 -18.79 16.51 -2.08
C SER A 254 -18.11 15.60 -1.04
N ILE A 255 -16.84 15.23 -1.25
CA ILE A 255 -16.04 14.43 -0.31
C ILE A 255 -15.89 15.16 1.03
N GLU A 256 -15.55 16.45 0.98
CA GLU A 256 -15.34 17.28 2.17
C GLU A 256 -16.64 17.51 2.96
N ARG A 257 -17.77 17.76 2.27
CA ARG A 257 -19.09 17.90 2.91
C ARG A 257 -19.56 16.64 3.62
N ALA A 258 -19.13 15.46 3.18
CA ALA A 258 -19.42 14.19 3.84
C ALA A 258 -18.48 13.89 5.03
N GLY A 259 -17.58 14.82 5.40
CA GLY A 259 -16.66 14.66 6.52
C GLY A 259 -15.39 13.85 6.19
N TYR A 260 -15.09 13.65 4.91
CA TYR A 260 -13.88 12.96 4.45
C TYR A 260 -12.87 13.94 3.87
N ARG A 261 -11.64 13.47 3.63
CA ARG A 261 -10.60 14.23 2.94
C ARG A 261 -10.40 13.69 1.53
N ALA A 262 -10.37 14.56 0.53
CA ALA A 262 -9.97 14.18 -0.82
C ALA A 262 -8.53 13.66 -0.83
N GLN A 263 -8.29 12.55 -1.52
CA GLN A 263 -7.01 11.86 -1.46
C GLN A 263 -5.96 12.48 -2.39
N VAL A 264 -6.37 12.96 -3.56
CA VAL A 264 -5.51 13.64 -4.53
C VAL A 264 -5.89 15.12 -4.58
N ALA A 265 -4.92 15.99 -4.34
CA ALA A 265 -5.12 17.43 -4.40
C ALA A 265 -5.37 17.89 -5.85
N ARG A 266 -6.34 18.79 -6.04
CA ARG A 266 -6.54 19.51 -7.29
C ARG A 266 -5.45 20.55 -7.46
N VAL A 267 -4.90 20.67 -8.67
CA VAL A 267 -3.98 21.75 -9.02
C VAL A 267 -4.68 22.66 -10.03
N PRO A 268 -5.12 23.87 -9.62
CA PRO A 268 -5.91 24.74 -10.47
C PRO A 268 -5.22 25.04 -11.80
N LYS A 269 -6.01 25.22 -12.87
CA LYS A 269 -5.55 25.59 -14.22
C LYS A 269 -4.69 24.54 -14.94
N LEU A 270 -4.45 23.37 -14.35
CA LEU A 270 -3.72 22.28 -14.98
C LEU A 270 -4.65 21.11 -15.27
N SER A 271 -4.54 20.53 -16.47
CA SER A 271 -5.27 19.32 -16.83
C SER A 271 -4.73 18.09 -16.08
N ILE A 272 -5.43 16.98 -16.21
CA ILE A 272 -5.03 15.68 -15.69
C ILE A 272 -4.16 14.86 -16.67
N VAL A 273 -3.57 15.53 -17.67
CA VAL A 273 -2.66 14.96 -18.67
C VAL A 273 -1.29 15.63 -18.57
N PHE A 274 -0.24 14.82 -18.61
CA PHE A 274 1.13 15.29 -18.74
C PHE A 274 1.57 15.28 -20.20
N ARG A 275 2.37 16.27 -20.58
CA ARG A 275 3.28 16.20 -21.73
C ARG A 275 4.69 15.87 -21.25
N SER A 276 5.47 15.21 -22.09
CA SER A 276 6.84 14.87 -21.80
C SER A 276 7.80 15.36 -22.88
N THR A 277 8.86 16.03 -22.45
CA THR A 277 9.96 16.48 -23.31
C THR A 277 11.22 15.78 -22.83
N VAL A 278 11.77 14.86 -23.63
CA VAL A 278 12.93 14.03 -23.27
C VAL A 278 12.72 13.34 -21.90
N GLY A 279 11.51 12.83 -21.67
CA GLY A 279 11.17 12.10 -20.44
C GLY A 279 10.80 12.96 -19.24
N ILE A 280 10.98 14.27 -19.29
CA ILE A 280 10.61 15.17 -18.18
C ILE A 280 9.12 15.49 -18.29
N LYS A 281 8.34 15.23 -17.23
CA LYS A 281 6.88 15.39 -17.22
C LYS A 281 6.43 16.76 -16.73
N GLU A 282 5.54 17.40 -17.48
CA GLU A 282 4.86 18.64 -17.10
C GLU A 282 3.36 18.50 -17.35
N ARG A 283 2.51 19.01 -16.45
CA ARG A 283 1.06 19.00 -16.69
C ARG A 283 0.71 20.00 -17.78
N VAL A 284 -0.15 19.60 -18.71
CA VAL A 284 -0.65 20.49 -19.75
C VAL A 284 -1.61 21.51 -19.11
N PRO A 285 -1.37 22.82 -19.25
CA PRO A 285 -2.30 23.84 -18.75
C PRO A 285 -3.65 23.76 -19.47
N LEU A 286 -4.75 24.03 -18.75
CA LEU A 286 -6.11 24.00 -19.32
C LEU A 286 -6.25 24.93 -20.53
N ALA A 287 -5.60 26.11 -20.49
CA ALA A 287 -5.60 27.08 -21.58
C ALA A 287 -4.96 26.56 -22.87
N HIS A 288 -4.13 25.52 -22.80
CA HIS A 288 -3.45 24.90 -23.94
C HIS A 288 -3.92 23.47 -24.22
N ALA A 289 -4.97 22.99 -23.53
CA ALA A 289 -5.38 21.60 -23.62
C ALA A 289 -5.91 21.24 -25.01
N ALA A 290 -6.75 22.09 -25.61
CA ALA A 290 -7.29 21.85 -26.95
C ALA A 290 -6.20 21.82 -28.04
N ASP A 291 -5.22 22.74 -27.97
CA ASP A 291 -4.07 22.74 -28.89
C ASP A 291 -3.21 21.48 -28.71
N ALA A 292 -2.90 21.10 -27.47
CA ALA A 292 -2.12 19.91 -27.18
C ALA A 292 -2.79 18.61 -27.67
N ALA A 293 -4.13 18.54 -27.66
CA ALA A 293 -4.88 17.38 -28.15
C ALA A 293 -4.68 17.14 -29.66
N GLN A 294 -4.47 18.20 -30.43
CA GLN A 294 -4.31 18.14 -31.90
C GLN A 294 -2.86 17.90 -32.34
N ARG A 295 -1.90 17.87 -31.41
CA ARG A 295 -0.47 17.79 -31.72
C ARG A 295 0.11 16.39 -31.56
N ASP A 296 0.29 15.70 -32.67
CA ASP A 296 0.78 14.30 -32.72
C ASP A 296 2.24 14.11 -32.30
N ASP A 297 3.03 15.18 -32.30
CA ASP A 297 4.44 15.14 -31.92
C ASP A 297 4.65 15.22 -30.39
N LEU A 298 3.59 15.49 -29.60
CA LEU A 298 3.66 15.48 -28.14
C LEU A 298 3.63 14.06 -27.57
N VAL A 299 4.56 13.76 -26.66
CA VAL A 299 4.49 12.55 -25.83
C VAL A 299 3.59 12.82 -24.62
N LEU A 300 2.41 12.20 -24.61
CA LEU A 300 1.42 12.38 -23.55
C LEU A 300 1.37 11.19 -22.59
N SER A 301 0.99 11.45 -21.33
CA SER A 301 0.74 10.40 -20.32
C SER A 301 -0.30 10.84 -19.28
N PRO A 302 -0.99 9.90 -18.63
CA PRO A 302 -2.01 10.24 -17.64
C PRO A 302 -1.42 10.67 -16.29
N THR A 303 -2.18 11.44 -15.53
CA THR A 303 -1.97 11.55 -14.07
C THR A 303 -2.59 10.36 -13.33
N VAL A 304 -2.35 10.25 -12.02
CA VAL A 304 -2.91 9.19 -11.16
C VAL A 304 -4.44 9.08 -11.23
N LEU A 305 -5.16 10.18 -11.46
CA LEU A 305 -6.62 10.18 -11.56
C LEU A 305 -7.14 9.73 -12.94
N LEU A 306 -6.35 9.92 -13.99
CA LEU A 306 -6.70 9.50 -15.35
C LEU A 306 -6.26 8.06 -15.64
N ARG A 307 -5.16 7.61 -15.01
CA ARG A 307 -4.54 6.30 -15.28
C ARG A 307 -5.53 5.13 -15.19
N PRO A 308 -6.38 4.99 -14.16
CA PRO A 308 -7.34 3.88 -14.11
C PRO A 308 -8.37 3.91 -15.25
N VAL A 309 -8.73 5.09 -15.76
CA VAL A 309 -9.65 5.23 -16.89
C VAL A 309 -8.97 4.80 -18.19
N VAL A 310 -7.71 5.21 -18.39
CA VAL A 310 -6.87 4.76 -19.52
C VAL A 310 -6.72 3.24 -19.46
N GLU A 311 -6.31 2.70 -18.33
CA GLU A 311 -6.14 1.26 -18.13
C GLU A 311 -7.41 0.48 -18.49
N ARG A 312 -8.58 0.93 -18.00
CA ARG A 312 -9.88 0.30 -18.27
C ARG A 312 -10.31 0.36 -19.74
N ARG A 313 -9.80 1.32 -20.52
CA ARG A 313 -10.02 1.41 -21.98
C ARG A 313 -9.03 0.57 -22.79
N LEU A 314 -7.85 0.31 -22.25
CA LEU A 314 -6.83 -0.50 -22.93
C LEU A 314 -7.00 -2.01 -22.69
N LEU A 315 -7.58 -2.37 -21.56
CA LEU A 315 -7.62 -3.74 -21.06
C LEU A 315 -9.06 -4.15 -20.69
N PRO A 316 -9.45 -5.43 -20.88
CA PRO A 316 -10.72 -5.96 -20.40
C PRO A 316 -10.69 -6.18 -18.87
N THR A 317 -10.39 -5.11 -18.12
CA THR A 317 -10.23 -5.11 -16.68
C THR A 317 -11.58 -5.24 -15.98
N VAL A 318 -11.81 -6.38 -15.33
CA VAL A 318 -13.01 -6.61 -14.52
C VAL A 318 -12.90 -5.94 -13.14
N ALA A 319 -11.70 -5.90 -12.56
CA ALA A 319 -11.45 -5.25 -11.28
C ALA A 319 -9.99 -4.78 -11.18
N TYR A 320 -9.81 -3.61 -10.58
CA TYR A 320 -8.54 -3.07 -10.14
C TYR A 320 -8.34 -3.36 -8.65
N VAL A 321 -7.30 -4.12 -8.31
CA VAL A 321 -6.94 -4.41 -6.92
C VAL A 321 -6.12 -3.24 -6.36
N GLY A 322 -6.73 -2.47 -5.46
CA GLY A 322 -6.16 -1.26 -4.88
C GLY A 322 -5.79 -1.39 -3.40
N GLY A 323 -4.75 -0.67 -3.00
CA GLY A 323 -4.48 -0.36 -1.60
C GLY A 323 -5.38 0.76 -1.06
N PRO A 324 -5.24 1.12 0.23
CA PRO A 324 -6.16 2.06 0.86
C PRO A 324 -6.14 3.48 0.26
N GLY A 325 -4.96 3.98 -0.11
CA GLY A 325 -4.84 5.29 -0.78
C GLY A 325 -5.49 5.26 -2.16
N GLU A 326 -5.36 4.16 -2.89
CA GLU A 326 -5.97 4.02 -4.21
C GLU A 326 -7.48 3.97 -4.11
N ILE A 327 -8.01 3.15 -3.21
CA ILE A 327 -9.44 3.13 -2.94
C ILE A 327 -9.96 4.51 -2.59
N ALA A 328 -9.27 5.27 -1.74
CA ALA A 328 -9.72 6.62 -1.41
C ALA A 328 -9.77 7.54 -2.64
N TYR A 329 -8.77 7.53 -3.52
CA TYR A 329 -8.79 8.40 -4.71
C TYR A 329 -9.74 7.91 -5.81
N PHE A 330 -10.20 6.66 -5.78
CA PHE A 330 -11.17 6.18 -6.77
C PHE A 330 -12.51 6.92 -6.70
N ALA A 331 -12.83 7.54 -5.55
CA ALA A 331 -13.91 8.51 -5.45
C ALA A 331 -13.72 9.68 -6.43
N GLN A 332 -12.50 10.08 -6.75
CA GLN A 332 -12.19 11.14 -7.73
C GLN A 332 -12.09 10.58 -9.15
N VAL A 333 -11.59 9.34 -9.32
CA VAL A 333 -11.55 8.63 -10.62
C VAL A 333 -12.96 8.46 -11.20
N GLY A 334 -13.96 8.16 -10.37
CA GLY A 334 -15.36 8.07 -10.82
C GLY A 334 -15.83 9.35 -11.52
N ALA A 335 -15.53 10.51 -10.93
CA ALA A 335 -15.87 11.81 -11.54
C ALA A 335 -15.13 12.04 -12.87
N VAL A 336 -13.87 11.61 -12.99
CA VAL A 336 -13.12 11.69 -14.26
C VAL A 336 -13.75 10.81 -15.33
N ALA A 337 -14.07 9.55 -15.00
CA ALA A 337 -14.68 8.62 -15.94
C ALA A 337 -16.05 9.12 -16.43
N GLU A 338 -16.90 9.58 -15.51
CA GLU A 338 -18.20 10.20 -15.83
C GLU A 338 -18.05 11.43 -16.73
N ALA A 339 -17.13 12.34 -16.37
CA ALA A 339 -16.82 13.53 -17.17
C ALA A 339 -16.19 13.21 -18.53
N MET A 340 -15.70 11.99 -18.74
CA MET A 340 -15.22 11.49 -20.03
C MET A 340 -16.25 10.62 -20.77
N GLY A 341 -17.41 10.33 -20.17
CA GLY A 341 -18.37 9.37 -20.72
C GLY A 341 -17.79 7.95 -20.84
N ALA A 342 -16.78 7.64 -20.02
CA ALA A 342 -16.10 6.35 -20.00
C ALA A 342 -16.69 5.44 -18.91
N ALA A 343 -16.52 4.13 -19.07
CA ALA A 343 -16.87 3.17 -18.03
C ALA A 343 -16.06 3.45 -16.75
N VAL A 344 -16.74 3.53 -15.61
CA VAL A 344 -16.10 3.72 -14.30
C VAL A 344 -15.34 2.45 -13.93
N PRO A 345 -14.02 2.52 -13.65
CA PRO A 345 -13.26 1.35 -13.24
C PRO A 345 -13.69 0.85 -11.85
N LEU A 346 -13.91 -0.47 -11.71
CA LEU A 346 -14.18 -1.10 -10.42
C LEU A 346 -12.88 -1.22 -9.61
N VAL A 347 -12.83 -0.67 -8.39
CA VAL A 347 -11.75 -0.94 -7.43
C VAL A 347 -12.20 -1.91 -6.37
N VAL A 348 -11.34 -2.86 -6.02
CA VAL A 348 -11.52 -3.81 -4.91
C VAL A 348 -10.31 -3.77 -3.97
N PRO A 349 -10.49 -4.00 -2.66
CA PRO A 349 -9.37 -4.02 -1.72
C PRO A 349 -8.41 -5.17 -2.00
N ARG A 350 -7.12 -4.85 -1.99
CA ARG A 350 -6.07 -5.88 -1.86
C ARG A 350 -6.12 -6.56 -0.49
N TRP A 351 -5.56 -7.74 -0.43
CA TRP A 351 -5.26 -8.41 0.83
C TRP A 351 -4.12 -7.68 1.56
N SER A 352 -4.23 -7.59 2.89
CA SER A 352 -3.19 -7.07 3.80
C SER A 352 -2.72 -8.17 4.75
N ALA A 353 -1.41 -8.20 5.00
CA ALA A 353 -0.83 -9.21 5.87
C ALA A 353 0.49 -8.76 6.51
N THR A 354 0.77 -9.37 7.67
CA THR A 354 2.09 -9.35 8.32
C THR A 354 2.67 -10.76 8.32
N ILE A 355 3.93 -10.88 7.91
CA ILE A 355 4.74 -12.10 7.96
C ILE A 355 5.43 -12.15 9.33
N ILE A 356 5.11 -13.17 10.11
CA ILE A 356 5.72 -13.42 11.42
C ILE A 356 6.66 -14.61 11.24
N GLU A 357 7.96 -14.34 11.32
CA GLU A 357 8.97 -15.38 11.21
C GLU A 357 9.06 -16.22 12.50
N PRO A 358 9.43 -17.51 12.43
CA PRO A 358 9.53 -18.36 13.62
C PRO A 358 10.42 -17.81 14.73
N ALA A 359 11.50 -17.10 14.38
CA ALA A 359 12.37 -16.45 15.37
C ALA A 359 11.66 -15.30 16.10
N VAL A 360 10.89 -14.51 15.36
CA VAL A 360 10.10 -13.38 15.89
C VAL A 360 8.95 -13.90 16.77
N ASP A 361 8.31 -14.99 16.37
CA ASP A 361 7.26 -15.63 17.16
C ASP A 361 7.80 -16.18 18.49
N ARG A 362 8.99 -16.80 18.50
CA ARG A 362 9.67 -17.20 19.74
C ARG A 362 10.00 -16.01 20.64
N MET A 363 10.42 -14.88 20.07
CA MET A 363 10.66 -13.64 20.83
C MET A 363 9.37 -13.12 21.47
N LEU A 364 8.26 -13.08 20.71
CA LEU A 364 6.93 -12.76 21.24
C LEU A 364 6.54 -13.70 22.40
N GLY A 365 6.79 -15.00 22.26
CA GLY A 365 6.57 -16.01 23.29
C GLY A 365 7.37 -15.75 24.57
N ARG A 366 8.67 -15.45 24.47
CA ARG A 366 9.50 -15.07 25.63
C ARG A 366 9.00 -13.80 26.32
N LEU A 367 8.53 -12.83 25.53
CA LEU A 367 7.93 -11.61 26.04
C LEU A 367 6.51 -11.84 26.59
N GLY A 368 5.90 -13.03 26.41
CA GLY A 368 4.52 -13.32 26.75
C GLY A 368 3.55 -12.31 26.12
N MET A 369 3.78 -11.99 24.84
CA MET A 369 3.03 -11.02 24.05
C MET A 369 2.51 -11.66 22.77
N VAL A 370 1.45 -11.08 22.22
CA VAL A 370 0.99 -11.34 20.86
C VAL A 370 1.29 -10.14 19.96
N TYR A 371 1.14 -10.31 18.65
CA TYR A 371 1.37 -9.25 17.67
C TYR A 371 0.63 -7.94 17.98
N ASP A 372 -0.63 -8.02 18.42
CA ASP A 372 -1.45 -6.84 18.74
C ASP A 372 -0.88 -6.01 19.89
N ASP A 373 -0.16 -6.63 20.83
CA ASP A 373 0.47 -5.93 21.96
C ASP A 373 1.61 -5.01 21.51
N VAL A 374 2.27 -5.35 20.39
CA VAL A 374 3.43 -4.62 19.88
C VAL A 374 3.00 -3.47 18.96
N ARG A 375 1.80 -3.55 18.38
CA ARG A 375 1.22 -2.49 17.53
C ARG A 375 0.83 -1.24 18.29
N VAL A 376 0.41 -1.40 19.54
CA VAL A 376 -0.04 -0.28 20.36
C VAL A 376 1.19 0.45 20.91
N PRO A 377 1.37 1.75 20.63
CA PRO A 377 2.48 2.51 21.17
C PRO A 377 2.59 2.37 22.69
N HIS A 378 3.79 2.10 23.17
CA HIS A 378 4.14 1.93 24.60
C HIS A 378 3.46 0.77 25.34
N ALA A 379 2.57 -0.01 24.72
CA ALA A 379 1.87 -1.10 25.41
C ALA A 379 2.81 -2.23 25.80
N ALA A 380 3.72 -2.61 24.90
CA ALA A 380 4.73 -3.64 25.14
C ALA A 380 5.68 -3.26 26.29
N GLU A 381 6.23 -2.04 26.29
CA GLU A 381 7.12 -1.57 27.37
C GLU A 381 6.39 -1.50 28.70
N ARG A 382 5.13 -1.05 28.72
CA ARG A 382 4.32 -1.06 29.94
C ARG A 382 4.20 -2.46 30.52
N ARG A 383 3.94 -3.47 29.69
CA ARG A 383 3.84 -4.86 30.13
C ARG A 383 5.17 -5.42 30.64
N ILE A 384 6.28 -5.12 29.97
CA ILE A 384 7.62 -5.50 30.45
C ILE A 384 7.85 -4.88 31.84
N GLY A 385 7.65 -3.57 31.97
CA GLY A 385 7.82 -2.88 33.24
C GLY A 385 6.88 -3.36 34.35
N GLU A 386 5.63 -3.72 34.03
CA GLU A 386 4.67 -4.28 35.00
C GLU A 386 5.09 -5.63 35.57
N ARG A 387 5.68 -6.48 34.71
CA ARG A 387 6.18 -7.80 35.10
C ARG A 387 7.51 -7.70 35.85
N ALA A 388 8.40 -6.82 35.40
CA ALA A 388 9.72 -6.60 35.99
C ALA A 388 9.67 -5.86 37.34
N MET A 389 8.64 -5.05 37.58
CA MET A 389 8.53 -4.27 38.81
C MET A 389 8.34 -5.20 40.02
N PRO A 390 9.24 -5.17 41.04
CA PRO A 390 9.12 -6.00 42.21
C PRO A 390 7.78 -5.78 42.95
N ALA A 391 7.18 -6.86 43.46
CA ALA A 391 5.90 -6.80 44.18
C ALA A 391 5.94 -5.76 45.32
N ILE A 392 7.02 -5.75 46.11
CA ILE A 392 7.21 -4.79 47.20
C ILE A 392 7.17 -3.33 46.74
N VAL A 393 7.73 -3.01 45.56
CA VAL A 393 7.72 -1.64 45.03
C VAL A 393 6.30 -1.26 44.59
N ARG A 394 5.59 -2.17 43.93
CA ARG A 394 4.20 -1.98 43.50
C ARG A 394 3.27 -1.76 44.70
N GLU A 395 3.37 -2.63 45.71
CA GLU A 395 2.61 -2.55 46.96
C GLU A 395 2.90 -1.25 47.70
N SER A 396 4.17 -0.83 47.80
CA SER A 396 4.55 0.43 48.44
C SER A 396 3.95 1.67 47.75
N VAL A 397 3.87 1.67 46.42
CA VAL A 397 3.25 2.76 45.66
C VAL A 397 1.73 2.78 45.86
N GLU A 398 1.10 1.61 45.92
CA GLU A 398 -0.34 1.49 46.20
C GLU A 398 -0.69 1.93 47.62
N GLU A 399 0.13 1.57 48.61
CA GLU A 399 -0.01 2.03 49.99
C GLU A 399 0.18 3.55 50.11
N LEU A 400 1.19 4.11 49.43
CA LEU A 400 1.39 5.56 49.35
C LEU A 400 0.16 6.27 48.78
N ARG A 401 -0.43 5.72 47.71
CA ARG A 401 -1.66 6.25 47.10
C ARG A 401 -2.81 6.24 48.10
N ARG A 402 -3.03 5.11 48.78
CA ARG A 402 -4.10 4.96 49.78
C ARG A 402 -3.94 5.94 50.95
N SER A 403 -2.73 6.03 51.51
CA SER A 403 -2.41 6.93 52.63
C SER A 403 -2.59 8.41 52.28
N VAL A 404 -2.26 8.79 51.04
CA VAL A 404 -2.48 10.16 50.56
C VAL A 404 -3.97 10.48 50.45
N GLU A 405 -4.78 9.58 49.88
CA GLU A 405 -6.23 9.80 49.77
C GLU A 405 -6.88 9.87 51.17
N GLU A 406 -6.55 8.94 52.07
CA GLU A 406 -7.06 8.93 53.46
C GLU A 406 -6.72 10.23 54.21
N ARG A 407 -5.49 10.75 54.06
CA ARG A 407 -5.08 12.01 54.70
C ARG A 407 -5.75 13.23 54.06
N MET A 408 -5.99 13.22 52.75
CA MET A 408 -6.74 14.28 52.07
C MET A 408 -8.19 14.32 52.53
N ASP A 409 -8.82 13.17 52.73
CA ASP A 409 -10.17 13.08 53.29
C ASP A 409 -10.21 13.61 54.73
N ALA A 410 -9.22 13.24 55.56
CA ALA A 410 -9.10 13.76 56.91
C ALA A 410 -8.97 15.29 56.96
N VAL A 411 -8.15 15.89 56.07
CA VAL A 411 -8.00 17.35 55.95
C VAL A 411 -9.30 18.01 55.47
N ALA A 412 -9.96 17.43 54.46
CA ALA A 412 -11.23 17.92 53.93
C ALA A 412 -12.30 17.97 55.04
N ASN A 413 -12.41 16.90 55.83
CA ASN A 413 -13.37 16.79 56.93
C ASN A 413 -13.05 17.75 58.09
N ALA A 414 -11.79 17.83 58.51
CA ALA A 414 -11.38 18.65 59.65
C ALA A 414 -11.59 20.16 59.42
N GLN A 415 -11.41 20.63 58.17
CA GLN A 415 -11.59 22.05 57.84
C GLN A 415 -13.08 22.41 57.63
N GLN A 416 -13.94 21.45 57.31
CA GLN A 416 -15.35 21.66 56.93
C GLN A 416 -16.15 22.43 57.99
N ALA A 417 -15.88 22.19 59.28
CA ALA A 417 -16.56 22.87 60.39
C ALA A 417 -16.26 24.37 60.45
N ARG A 418 -15.09 24.81 59.98
CA ARG A 418 -14.65 26.22 59.99
C ARG A 418 -14.58 26.85 58.59
N ARG A 419 -14.78 26.07 57.53
CA ARG A 419 -14.70 26.46 56.11
C ARG A 419 -13.49 27.37 55.82
N LEU A 420 -12.30 26.89 56.18
CA LEU A 420 -11.06 27.66 56.03
C LEU A 420 -10.71 27.91 54.55
N VAL A 421 -10.97 26.94 53.68
CA VAL A 421 -10.76 27.05 52.22
C VAL A 421 -11.91 26.39 51.45
N SER A 422 -12.07 26.72 50.16
CA SER A 422 -13.10 26.09 49.30
C SER A 422 -12.77 24.62 49.01
N GLN A 423 -13.80 23.83 48.68
CA GLN A 423 -13.64 22.43 48.30
C GLN A 423 -12.78 22.28 47.03
N GLU A 424 -12.89 23.22 46.09
CA GLU A 424 -12.09 23.25 44.85
C GLU A 424 -10.58 23.31 45.12
N VAL A 425 -10.15 24.03 46.16
CA VAL A 425 -8.73 24.11 46.56
C VAL A 425 -8.24 22.74 47.06
N ILE A 426 -9.06 22.05 47.86
CA ILE A 426 -8.75 20.70 48.37
C ILE A 426 -8.69 19.69 47.22
N ASP A 427 -9.66 19.74 46.31
CA ASP A 427 -9.72 18.85 45.15
C ASP A 427 -8.55 19.09 44.18
N GLY A 428 -8.14 20.36 43.99
CA GLY A 428 -6.96 20.73 43.23
C GLY A 428 -5.67 20.19 43.82
N ALA A 429 -5.49 20.31 45.15
CA ALA A 429 -4.35 19.72 45.85
C ALA A 429 -4.34 18.19 45.74
N ARG A 430 -5.50 17.54 45.95
CA ARG A 430 -5.67 16.08 45.80
C ARG A 430 -5.26 15.62 44.41
N ALA A 431 -5.77 16.29 43.37
CA ALA A 431 -5.41 15.99 41.99
C ALA A 431 -3.91 16.15 41.71
N GLN A 432 -3.27 17.20 42.26
CA GLN A 432 -1.83 17.41 42.11
C GLN A 432 -1.00 16.30 42.78
N MET A 433 -1.41 15.86 43.97
CA MET A 433 -0.73 14.79 44.70
C MET A 433 -0.87 13.46 43.97
N ARG A 434 -2.08 13.11 43.52
CA ARG A 434 -2.33 11.94 42.66
C ARG A 434 -1.45 11.95 41.42
N HIS A 435 -1.41 13.09 40.71
CA HIS A 435 -0.57 13.25 39.53
C HIS A 435 0.93 13.05 39.81
N ARG A 436 1.43 13.50 40.96
CA ARG A 436 2.84 13.28 41.37
C ARG A 436 3.14 11.80 41.64
N ILE A 437 2.22 11.09 42.30
CA ILE A 437 2.35 9.64 42.55
C ILE A 437 2.33 8.88 41.22
N GLU A 438 1.40 9.19 40.33
CA GLU A 438 1.34 8.59 38.98
C GLU A 438 2.64 8.84 38.19
N ARG A 439 3.23 10.03 38.30
CA ARG A 439 4.51 10.34 37.66
C ARG A 439 5.67 9.55 38.26
N LEU A 440 5.68 9.33 39.57
CA LEU A 440 6.67 8.48 40.24
C LEU A 440 6.53 7.03 39.77
N GLU A 441 5.32 6.48 39.78
CA GLU A 441 5.06 5.11 39.32
C GLU A 441 5.51 4.90 37.88
N ARG A 442 5.21 5.84 36.98
CA ARG A 442 5.69 5.79 35.59
C ARG A 442 7.21 5.75 35.49
N ARG A 443 7.93 6.51 36.33
CA ARG A 443 9.40 6.53 36.35
C ARG A 443 9.98 5.23 36.88
N LEU A 444 9.41 4.67 37.95
CA LEU A 444 9.80 3.38 38.51
C LEU A 444 9.62 2.26 37.48
N ARG A 445 8.47 2.24 36.81
CA ARG A 445 8.17 1.27 35.76
C ARG A 445 9.10 1.38 34.55
N ALA A 446 9.40 2.60 34.12
CA ALA A 446 10.36 2.85 33.05
C ALA A 446 11.80 2.45 33.45
N ALA A 447 12.16 2.54 34.73
CA ALA A 447 13.43 2.03 35.24
C ALA A 447 13.45 0.49 35.26
N ALA A 448 12.39 -0.16 35.77
CA ALA A 448 12.25 -1.61 35.75
C ALA A 448 12.30 -2.17 34.32
N THR A 449 11.61 -1.53 33.37
CA THR A 449 11.66 -1.91 31.95
C THR A 449 13.09 -1.85 31.40
N ARG A 450 13.84 -0.79 31.72
CA ARG A 450 15.22 -0.62 31.23
C ARG A 450 16.20 -1.61 31.83
N ALA A 451 15.92 -2.12 33.03
CA ALA A 451 16.74 -3.15 33.67
C ALA A 451 16.57 -4.53 33.00
N GLU A 452 15.45 -4.75 32.30
CA GLU A 452 15.20 -5.97 31.51
C GLU A 452 15.86 -5.88 30.12
N GLU A 453 17.19 -5.85 30.07
CA GLU A 453 17.96 -5.64 28.83
C GLU A 453 17.59 -6.64 27.73
N ASP A 454 17.43 -7.92 28.08
CA ASP A 454 17.04 -8.97 27.14
C ASP A 454 15.63 -8.76 26.58
N ALA A 455 14.67 -8.41 27.43
CA ALA A 455 13.29 -8.15 26.99
C ALA A 455 13.22 -6.90 26.11
N VAL A 456 13.98 -5.85 26.44
CA VAL A 456 14.06 -4.62 25.63
C VAL A 456 14.69 -4.91 24.27
N ARG A 457 15.75 -5.71 24.22
CA ARG A 457 16.41 -6.15 22.97
C ARG A 457 15.50 -7.00 22.10
N ASP A 458 14.81 -7.98 22.69
CA ASP A 458 13.82 -8.81 22.00
C ASP A 458 12.68 -7.93 21.46
N LEU A 459 12.16 -6.99 22.26
CA LEU A 459 11.13 -6.06 21.82
C LEU A 459 11.60 -5.18 20.66
N GLY A 460 12.85 -4.70 20.69
CA GLY A 460 13.46 -3.95 19.58
C GLY A 460 13.45 -4.77 18.28
N SER A 461 13.86 -6.03 18.36
CA SER A 461 13.88 -6.98 17.23
C SER A 461 12.49 -7.27 16.68
N VAL A 462 11.52 -7.52 17.58
CA VAL A 462 10.12 -7.75 17.19
C VAL A 462 9.54 -6.50 16.51
N ARG A 463 9.82 -5.30 17.01
CA ARG A 463 9.35 -4.05 16.39
C ARG A 463 9.96 -3.79 15.04
N ALA A 464 11.27 -3.96 14.91
CA ALA A 464 11.94 -3.83 13.62
C ALA A 464 11.36 -4.81 12.60
N ALA A 465 10.88 -5.99 13.03
CA ALA A 465 10.33 -7.00 12.13
C ALA A 465 8.84 -6.77 11.80
N LEU A 466 8.02 -6.38 12.78
CA LEU A 466 6.55 -6.39 12.64
C LEU A 466 5.91 -5.00 12.54
N VAL A 467 6.50 -4.00 13.19
CA VAL A 467 6.02 -2.59 13.20
C VAL A 467 7.18 -1.60 12.99
N PRO A 468 7.97 -1.79 11.92
CA PRO A 468 9.18 -1.01 11.65
C PRO A 468 8.86 0.49 11.57
N GLN A 469 9.59 1.29 12.34
CA GLN A 469 9.37 2.74 12.46
C GLN A 469 7.92 3.11 12.83
N GLY A 470 7.21 2.23 13.56
CA GLY A 470 5.81 2.42 13.94
C GLY A 470 4.81 2.26 12.79
N GLU A 471 5.26 1.84 11.62
CA GLU A 471 4.41 1.58 10.46
C GLU A 471 4.13 0.09 10.26
N ARG A 472 3.10 -0.23 9.46
CA ARG A 472 2.80 -1.61 9.08
C ARG A 472 3.95 -2.22 8.30
N GLN A 473 4.25 -3.49 8.57
CA GLN A 473 5.31 -4.24 7.91
C GLN A 473 5.24 -4.14 6.37
N GLU A 474 4.07 -4.41 5.78
CA GLU A 474 3.83 -4.35 4.33
C GLU A 474 4.05 -2.96 3.71
N ARG A 475 4.02 -1.87 4.50
CA ARG A 475 4.25 -0.50 4.01
C ARG A 475 5.69 -0.07 4.05
N ARG A 476 6.45 -0.62 5.00
CA ARG A 476 7.81 -0.17 5.27
C ARG A 476 8.84 -1.14 4.73
N LEU A 477 8.76 -2.43 5.08
CA LEU A 477 9.79 -3.40 4.71
C LEU A 477 9.66 -3.86 3.27
N ASN A 478 10.80 -4.07 2.64
CA ASN A 478 10.94 -4.88 1.45
C ASN A 478 10.73 -6.36 1.80
N PHE A 479 9.92 -7.08 1.02
CA PHE A 479 9.68 -8.51 1.24
C PHE A 479 10.63 -9.42 0.48
N VAL A 480 11.49 -8.90 -0.41
CA VAL A 480 12.50 -9.70 -1.12
C VAL A 480 13.38 -10.48 -0.15
N PRO A 481 13.89 -9.94 0.97
CA PRO A 481 14.65 -10.73 1.94
C PRO A 481 13.85 -11.89 2.55
N LEU A 482 12.57 -11.69 2.82
CA LEU A 482 11.68 -12.74 3.36
C LEU A 482 11.38 -13.81 2.31
N LEU A 483 11.09 -13.40 1.07
CA LEU A 483 10.88 -14.29 -0.07
C LEU A 483 12.14 -15.09 -0.38
N ALA A 484 13.33 -14.49 -0.30
CA ALA A 484 14.57 -15.21 -0.49
C ALA A 484 14.81 -16.23 0.63
N ARG A 485 14.58 -15.87 1.90
CA ARG A 485 14.83 -16.75 3.04
C ARG A 485 13.86 -17.94 3.13
N HIS A 486 12.60 -17.74 2.77
CA HIS A 486 11.54 -18.73 2.99
C HIS A 486 10.92 -19.32 1.71
N GLY A 487 11.12 -18.67 0.56
CA GLY A 487 10.65 -19.06 -0.78
C GLY A 487 9.28 -19.72 -0.89
N ASP A 488 9.22 -20.85 -1.57
CA ASP A 488 7.96 -21.55 -1.90
C ASP A 488 7.01 -21.79 -0.71
N PRO A 489 7.48 -22.26 0.46
CA PRO A 489 6.64 -22.33 1.65
C PRO A 489 5.93 -21.02 2.02
N LEU A 490 6.66 -19.90 2.00
CA LEU A 490 6.07 -18.58 2.27
C LEU A 490 5.11 -18.17 1.15
N LEU A 491 5.48 -18.38 -0.11
CA LEU A 491 4.64 -18.07 -1.26
C LEU A 491 3.31 -18.84 -1.21
N ALA A 492 3.33 -20.12 -0.83
CA ALA A 492 2.13 -20.93 -0.66
C ALA A 492 1.21 -20.36 0.44
N GLN A 493 1.77 -19.92 1.58
CA GLN A 493 0.99 -19.27 2.63
C GLN A 493 0.41 -17.92 2.19
N LEU A 494 1.16 -17.12 1.42
CA LEU A 494 0.68 -15.86 0.86
C LEU A 494 -0.48 -16.09 -0.11
N LYS A 495 -0.37 -17.08 -1.01
CA LYS A 495 -1.44 -17.46 -1.95
C LYS A 495 -2.70 -17.94 -1.20
N ALA A 496 -2.55 -18.76 -0.17
CA ALA A 496 -3.67 -19.24 0.63
C ALA A 496 -4.41 -18.09 1.35
N GLY A 497 -3.65 -17.17 1.97
CA GLY A 497 -4.22 -15.98 2.60
C GLY A 497 -4.98 -15.08 1.62
N ALA A 498 -4.40 -14.82 0.45
CA ALA A 498 -5.04 -14.03 -0.59
C ALA A 498 -6.26 -14.72 -1.21
N ALA A 499 -6.28 -16.06 -1.31
CA ALA A 499 -7.42 -16.82 -1.79
C ALA A 499 -8.63 -16.71 -0.86
N MET A 500 -8.43 -16.76 0.46
CA MET A 500 -9.49 -16.49 1.44
C MET A 500 -10.04 -15.07 1.29
N HIS A 501 -9.15 -14.08 1.10
CA HIS A 501 -9.55 -12.70 0.85
C HIS A 501 -10.34 -12.53 -0.46
N ALA A 502 -9.93 -13.19 -1.53
CA ALA A 502 -10.65 -13.18 -2.80
C ALA A 502 -12.07 -13.75 -2.67
N GLY A 503 -12.27 -14.78 -1.85
CA GLY A 503 -13.61 -15.30 -1.51
C GLY A 503 -14.51 -14.24 -0.87
N MET A 504 -13.98 -13.47 0.09
CA MET A 504 -14.70 -12.35 0.72
C MET A 504 -15.02 -11.22 -0.26
N VAL A 505 -14.11 -10.91 -1.21
CA VAL A 505 -14.35 -9.92 -2.27
C VAL A 505 -15.48 -10.37 -3.18
N ILE A 506 -15.50 -11.63 -3.60
CA ILE A 506 -16.58 -12.13 -4.45
C ILE A 506 -17.90 -12.23 -3.68
N GLY A 507 -17.84 -12.46 -2.37
CA GLY A 507 -19.02 -12.66 -1.53
C GLY A 507 -19.48 -14.11 -1.48
N THR A 508 -18.58 -15.05 -1.79
CA THR A 508 -18.79 -16.49 -1.58
C THR A 508 -18.28 -16.85 -0.18
N ARG A 509 -19.09 -17.58 0.61
CA ARG A 509 -18.65 -18.13 1.91
C ARG A 509 -17.60 -19.21 1.74
#